data_AF-Q4A9T7-F1
#
_entry.id   AF-Q4A9T7-F1
#
_cell.length_a   1.000
_cell.length_b   1.000
_cell.length_c   1.000
_cell.angle_alpha   90.00
_cell.angle_beta   90.00
_cell.angle_gamma   90.00
#
_symmetry.space_group_name_H-M   'P 1'
#
loop_
_entity.id
_entity.type
_entity.pdbx_description
1 polymer ?
#
loop_
_entity_poly.entity_id
_entity_poly.type
_entity_poly.pdbx_seq_one_letter_code
_entity_poly.pdbx_strand_id
1 'polypeptide(L)'
;MDGGIFESSHLNLQAGEQINIALSWMFNSGLLKENENKPELQHPNWWEWLFPTWALAKQTAQGIDYELKLSDWKSKHINENRLKLEETKKRQNQALFTDYDLVLEKLDSRGYWQSVSSSLSINSNVELIKFKVQDSGIYRYIVKKYKSSLFENSVDDSIAVTHTVFKEN
;
A
#
# COMPACT_ATOMS: atom_id res chain seq x y z
N MET A 1 -2.30 -6.45 13.23
CA MET A 1 -1.56 -5.49 14.07
C MET A 1 -2.24 -4.16 13.86
N ASP A 2 -2.99 -3.71 14.87
CA ASP A 2 -3.62 -2.39 14.87
C ASP A 2 -2.55 -1.38 15.23
N GLY A 3 -1.95 -0.77 14.22
CA GLY A 3 -0.85 0.19 14.38
C GLY A 3 -1.15 1.48 13.66
N GLY A 4 -0.87 2.62 14.31
CA GLY A 4 -0.74 3.88 13.61
C GLY A 4 0.40 3.78 12.61
N ILE A 5 0.11 3.98 11.32
CA ILE A 5 1.11 3.93 10.24
C ILE A 5 1.63 5.32 9.87
N PHE A 6 0.91 6.36 10.29
CA PHE A 6 1.30 7.76 10.13
C PHE A 6 0.77 8.57 11.30
N GLU A 7 1.57 9.52 11.75
CA GLU A 7 1.21 10.54 12.72
C GLU A 7 1.66 11.91 12.20
N SER A 8 0.78 12.91 12.27
CA SER A 8 1.12 14.27 11.88
C SER A 8 2.07 14.91 12.89
N SER A 9 2.75 15.99 12.49
CA SER A 9 3.28 16.93 13.47
C SER A 9 2.14 17.49 14.35
N HIS A 10 2.50 17.99 15.54
CA HIS A 10 1.56 18.67 16.40
C HIS A 10 1.01 19.94 15.75
N LEU A 11 -0.29 20.15 15.88
CA LEU A 11 -1.04 21.28 15.36
C LEU A 11 -1.56 22.10 16.53
N ASN A 12 -1.17 23.36 16.61
CA ASN A 12 -1.74 24.29 17.61
C ASN A 12 -2.99 24.91 17.02
N LEU A 13 -4.16 24.45 17.44
CA LEU A 13 -5.44 24.93 16.94
C LEU A 13 -6.12 25.84 17.97
N GLN A 14 -6.88 26.81 17.48
CA GLN A 14 -7.63 27.77 18.28
C GLN A 14 -9.13 27.53 18.21
N ALA A 15 -9.84 27.80 19.32
CA ALA A 15 -11.29 27.77 19.35
C ALA A 15 -11.89 28.63 18.22
N GLY A 16 -12.85 28.06 17.49
CA GLY A 16 -13.50 28.67 16.34
C GLY A 16 -12.81 28.41 14.99
N GLU A 17 -11.59 27.87 14.96
CA GLU A 17 -10.99 27.38 13.72
C GLU A 17 -11.69 26.11 13.23
N GLN A 18 -11.67 25.89 11.92
CA GLN A 18 -12.05 24.65 11.29
C GLN A 18 -10.82 23.98 10.71
N ILE A 19 -10.63 22.72 11.05
CA ILE A 19 -9.65 21.84 10.43
C ILE A 19 -10.37 20.87 9.50
N ASN A 20 -9.87 20.77 8.26
CA ASN A 20 -10.27 19.75 7.31
C ASN A 20 -9.06 18.84 7.07
N ILE A 21 -9.27 17.54 7.07
CA ILE A 21 -8.22 16.54 6.83
C ILE A 21 -8.73 15.58 5.78
N ALA A 22 -7.91 15.31 4.79
CA ALA A 22 -8.18 14.32 3.77
C ALA A 22 -7.04 13.31 3.72
N LEU A 23 -7.39 12.04 3.87
CA LEU A 23 -6.52 10.91 3.60
C LEU A 23 -7.01 10.28 2.29
N SER A 24 -6.08 9.98 1.39
CA SER A 24 -6.34 9.13 0.23
C SER A 24 -5.19 8.16 0.04
N TRP A 25 -5.45 7.04 -0.62
CA TRP A 25 -4.40 6.12 -1.01
C TRP A 25 -4.58 5.62 -2.43
N MET A 26 -3.45 5.33 -3.07
CA MET A 26 -3.43 4.72 -4.38
C MET A 26 -4.00 3.32 -4.28
N PHE A 27 -5.03 3.06 -5.09
CA PHE A 27 -5.67 1.76 -5.15
C PHE A 27 -4.78 0.76 -5.89
N ASN A 28 -3.84 0.14 -5.17
CA ASN A 28 -2.86 -0.81 -5.72
C ASN A 28 -3.37 -2.24 -5.78
N SER A 29 -4.64 -2.45 -5.47
CA SER A 29 -5.31 -3.75 -5.54
C SER A 29 -5.10 -4.43 -6.90
N GLY A 30 -4.54 -5.64 -6.84
CA GLY A 30 -4.22 -6.46 -8.00
C GLY A 30 -2.95 -6.07 -8.76
N LEU A 31 -2.22 -5.01 -8.36
CA LEU A 31 -0.88 -4.75 -8.88
C LEU A 31 0.14 -5.68 -8.21
N LEU A 32 1.01 -6.29 -9.01
CA LEU A 32 2.00 -7.26 -8.58
C LEU A 32 3.40 -6.64 -8.45
N LYS A 33 4.12 -7.01 -7.39
CA LYS A 33 5.55 -6.66 -7.20
C LYS A 33 6.42 -7.33 -8.26
N GLU A 34 6.12 -8.60 -8.55
CA GLU A 34 6.78 -9.40 -9.58
C GLU A 34 5.75 -10.05 -10.50
N ASN A 35 6.06 -10.09 -11.80
CA ASN A 35 5.21 -10.78 -12.77
C ASN A 35 5.18 -12.28 -12.49
N GLU A 36 3.99 -12.86 -12.42
CA GLU A 36 3.82 -14.31 -12.25
C GLU A 36 4.02 -15.06 -13.57
N ASN A 37 4.42 -16.33 -13.48
CA ASN A 37 4.61 -17.24 -14.63
C ASN A 37 5.66 -16.78 -15.66
N LYS A 38 6.56 -15.88 -15.27
CA LYS A 38 7.71 -15.50 -16.10
C LYS A 38 8.65 -16.71 -16.22
N PRO A 39 9.23 -16.99 -17.42
CA PRO A 39 10.25 -18.01 -17.55
C PRO A 39 11.39 -17.77 -16.56
N GLU A 40 11.95 -18.85 -16.03
CA GLU A 40 13.10 -18.85 -15.13
C GLU A 40 14.31 -19.53 -15.77
N LEU A 41 15.50 -19.01 -15.47
CA LEU A 41 16.76 -19.63 -15.86
C LEU A 41 17.00 -20.85 -14.96
N GLN A 42 17.21 -22.01 -15.57
CA GLN A 42 17.59 -23.20 -14.82
C GLN A 42 19.03 -23.07 -14.36
N HIS A 43 19.26 -23.29 -13.07
CA HIS A 43 20.61 -23.34 -12.50
C HIS A 43 21.19 -24.75 -12.62
N PRO A 44 22.51 -24.87 -12.90
CA PRO A 44 23.16 -26.16 -12.97
C PRO A 44 23.06 -26.87 -11.62
N ASN A 45 22.79 -28.17 -11.66
CA ASN A 45 22.81 -28.97 -10.43
C ASN A 45 24.24 -29.39 -10.05
N TRP A 46 24.39 -29.90 -8.83
CA TRP A 46 25.71 -30.28 -8.29
C TRP A 46 26.42 -31.37 -9.10
N TRP A 47 25.70 -32.25 -9.80
CA TRP A 47 26.29 -33.27 -10.68
C TRP A 47 26.90 -32.64 -11.94
N GLU A 48 26.30 -31.57 -12.45
CA GLU A 48 26.78 -30.88 -13.65
C GLU A 48 28.07 -30.08 -13.35
N TRP A 49 28.26 -29.63 -12.11
CA TRP A 49 29.51 -29.02 -11.66
C TRP A 49 30.73 -29.96 -11.81
N LEU A 50 30.52 -31.28 -11.79
CA LEU A 50 31.60 -32.27 -11.96
C LEU A 50 32.08 -32.40 -13.42
N PHE A 51 31.35 -31.84 -14.39
CA PHE A 51 31.67 -31.92 -15.83
C PHE A 51 31.63 -30.53 -16.48
N PRO A 52 32.67 -29.71 -16.29
CA PRO A 52 32.61 -28.27 -16.55
C PRO A 52 32.39 -27.90 -18.02
N THR A 53 32.88 -28.69 -18.98
CA THR A 53 32.69 -28.44 -20.41
C THR A 53 31.26 -28.74 -20.88
N TRP A 54 30.66 -29.83 -20.40
CA TRP A 54 29.26 -30.15 -20.66
C TRP A 54 28.30 -29.18 -19.95
N ALA A 55 28.62 -28.79 -18.73
CA ALA A 55 27.87 -27.77 -18.00
C ALA A 55 27.86 -26.43 -18.75
N LEU A 56 29.01 -26.00 -19.29
CA LEU A 56 29.12 -24.75 -20.05
C LEU A 56 28.29 -24.78 -21.34
N ALA A 57 28.37 -25.86 -22.12
CA ALA A 57 27.59 -25.98 -23.35
C ALA A 57 26.07 -26.00 -23.08
N LYS A 58 25.64 -26.71 -22.02
CA LYS A 58 24.24 -26.77 -21.61
C LYS A 58 23.72 -25.42 -21.09
N GLN A 59 24.51 -24.72 -20.28
CA GLN A 59 24.15 -23.37 -19.79
C GLN A 59 23.99 -22.37 -20.94
N THR A 60 24.89 -22.39 -21.93
CA THR A 60 24.78 -21.50 -23.10
C THR A 60 23.50 -21.79 -23.88
N ALA A 61 23.18 -23.06 -24.13
CA ALA A 61 21.94 -23.44 -24.80
C ALA A 61 20.68 -23.06 -23.99
N GLN A 62 20.72 -23.26 -22.67
CA GLN A 62 19.63 -22.86 -21.75
C GLN A 62 19.46 -21.33 -21.71
N GLY A 63 20.54 -20.56 -21.76
CA GLY A 63 20.48 -19.09 -21.82
C GLY A 63 19.80 -18.59 -23.08
N ILE A 64 20.15 -19.15 -24.25
CA ILE A 64 19.51 -18.80 -25.54
C ILE A 64 18.02 -19.20 -25.54
N ASP A 65 17.69 -20.42 -25.10
CA ASP A 65 16.30 -20.87 -25.00
C ASP A 65 15.49 -20.01 -24.02
N TYR A 66 16.09 -19.62 -22.90
CA TYR A 66 15.50 -18.69 -21.94
C TYR A 66 15.20 -17.33 -22.58
N GLU A 67 16.15 -16.73 -23.30
CA GLU A 67 15.96 -15.43 -23.94
C GLU A 67 14.83 -15.47 -24.98
N LEU A 68 14.76 -16.53 -25.79
CA LEU A 68 13.66 -16.74 -26.74
C LEU A 68 12.31 -16.87 -26.04
N LYS A 69 12.23 -17.71 -25.00
CA LYS A 69 11.00 -17.89 -24.20
C LYS A 69 10.60 -16.61 -23.49
N LEU A 70 11.55 -15.86 -22.94
CA LEU A 70 11.29 -14.59 -22.28
C LEU A 70 10.79 -13.53 -23.27
N SER A 71 11.38 -13.48 -24.47
CA SER A 71 10.94 -12.57 -25.53
C SER A 71 9.52 -12.89 -25.99
N ASP A 72 9.22 -14.17 -26.24
CA ASP A 72 7.88 -14.62 -26.62
C ASP A 72 6.87 -14.42 -25.48
N TRP A 73 7.28 -14.65 -24.24
CA TRP A 73 6.47 -14.35 -23.07
C TRP A 73 6.14 -12.85 -23.02
N LYS A 74 7.15 -11.96 -23.04
CA LYS A 74 6.96 -10.49 -22.99
C LYS A 74 6.06 -9.96 -24.09
N SER A 75 6.09 -10.54 -25.30
CA SER A 75 5.24 -10.09 -26.41
C SER A 75 3.76 -10.47 -26.22
N LYS A 76 3.50 -11.58 -25.53
CA LYS A 76 2.14 -12.10 -25.25
C LYS A 76 1.56 -11.62 -23.92
N HIS A 77 2.40 -11.17 -23.01
CA HIS A 77 2.09 -10.89 -21.61
C HIS A 77 2.28 -9.40 -21.28
N ILE A 78 1.47 -8.56 -21.94
CA ILE A 78 1.47 -7.10 -21.74
C ILE A 78 0.68 -6.78 -20.46
N ASN A 79 1.27 -6.00 -19.54
CA ASN A 79 0.68 -5.60 -18.25
C ASN A 79 0.35 -6.77 -17.30
N GLU A 80 1.12 -7.87 -17.33
CA GLU A 80 0.97 -8.98 -16.36
C GLU A 80 1.28 -8.59 -14.91
N ASN A 81 1.80 -7.38 -14.69
CA ASN A 81 1.90 -6.83 -13.34
C ASN A 81 0.53 -6.43 -12.76
N ARG A 82 -0.59 -6.71 -13.44
CA ARG A 82 -1.94 -6.44 -12.95
C ARG A 82 -2.87 -7.63 -13.13
N LEU A 83 -3.39 -8.13 -12.01
CA LEU A 83 -4.43 -9.13 -11.99
C LEU A 83 -5.75 -8.61 -12.59
N LYS A 84 -6.49 -9.55 -13.20
CA LYS A 84 -7.88 -9.32 -13.60
C LYS A 84 -8.75 -9.14 -12.35
N LEU A 85 -9.80 -8.31 -12.45
CA LEU A 85 -10.67 -7.94 -11.34
C LEU A 85 -11.18 -9.13 -10.50
N GLU A 86 -11.61 -10.22 -11.14
CA GLU A 86 -12.14 -11.39 -10.43
C GLU A 86 -11.07 -12.14 -9.64
N GLU A 87 -9.86 -12.26 -10.19
CA GLU A 87 -8.73 -12.87 -9.47
C GLU A 87 -8.27 -11.95 -8.34
N THR A 88 -8.22 -10.64 -8.57
CA THR A 88 -7.98 -9.64 -7.53
C THR A 88 -8.94 -9.80 -6.37
N LYS A 89 -10.26 -9.79 -6.62
CA LYS A 89 -11.28 -9.99 -5.58
C LYS A 89 -11.10 -11.31 -4.84
N LYS A 90 -10.83 -12.39 -5.56
CA LYS A 90 -10.62 -13.72 -4.97
C LYS A 90 -9.44 -13.72 -4.00
N ARG A 91 -8.28 -13.22 -4.43
CA ARG A 91 -7.05 -13.18 -3.60
C ARG A 91 -7.17 -12.21 -2.43
N GLN A 92 -7.98 -11.17 -2.57
CA GLN A 92 -8.18 -10.13 -1.55
C GLN A 92 -9.44 -10.35 -0.69
N ASN A 93 -10.01 -11.56 -0.67
CA ASN A 93 -11.19 -11.90 0.11
C ASN A 93 -12.36 -10.90 -0.10
N GLN A 94 -12.64 -10.59 -1.37
CA GLN A 94 -13.67 -9.67 -1.86
C GLN A 94 -13.48 -8.20 -1.46
N ALA A 95 -12.44 -7.86 -0.70
CA ALA A 95 -12.11 -6.49 -0.39
C ALA A 95 -11.33 -5.87 -1.53
N LEU A 96 -11.80 -4.75 -2.05
CA LEU A 96 -11.04 -3.96 -3.01
C LEU A 96 -10.01 -3.11 -2.26
N PHE A 97 -10.46 -2.29 -1.31
CA PHE A 97 -9.60 -1.33 -0.61
C PHE A 97 -9.02 -1.92 0.67
N THR A 98 -7.76 -1.59 0.96
CA THR A 98 -7.21 -1.70 2.32
C THR A 98 -7.98 -0.77 3.24
N ASP A 99 -8.27 -1.21 4.46
CA ASP A 99 -9.03 -0.48 5.46
C ASP A 99 -8.08 0.43 6.26
N TYR A 100 -8.02 1.70 5.85
CA TYR A 100 -7.28 2.75 6.54
C TYR A 100 -8.25 3.73 7.18
N ASP A 101 -8.07 3.97 8.47
CA ASP A 101 -8.86 4.91 9.26
C ASP A 101 -8.10 6.21 9.48
N LEU A 102 -8.83 7.34 9.46
CA LEU A 102 -8.31 8.65 9.82
C LEU A 102 -8.89 9.08 11.16
N VAL A 103 -8.03 9.48 12.10
CA VAL A 103 -8.43 9.91 13.44
C VAL A 103 -7.78 11.25 13.78
N LEU A 104 -8.56 12.19 14.28
CA LEU A 104 -8.10 13.44 14.87
C LEU A 104 -8.09 13.29 16.40
N GLU A 105 -6.96 13.60 17.01
CA GLU A 105 -6.74 13.53 18.45
C GLU A 105 -6.38 14.91 19.04
N LYS A 106 -6.77 15.14 20.28
CA LYS A 106 -6.41 16.31 21.09
C LYS A 106 -5.63 15.86 22.32
N LEU A 107 -4.56 16.56 22.66
CA LEU A 107 -3.82 16.33 23.90
C LEU A 107 -4.63 16.89 25.08
N ASP A 108 -4.90 16.04 26.07
CA ASP A 108 -5.56 16.45 27.31
C ASP A 108 -4.59 17.01 28.35
N SER A 109 -5.13 17.55 29.45
CA SER A 109 -4.34 18.16 30.53
C SER A 109 -3.46 17.18 31.32
N ARG A 110 -3.69 15.88 31.15
CA ARG A 110 -2.89 14.81 31.77
C ARG A 110 -1.80 14.29 30.82
N GLY A 111 -1.74 14.82 29.59
CA GLY A 111 -0.78 14.41 28.57
C GLY A 111 -1.20 13.20 27.76
N TYR A 112 -2.48 12.79 27.79
CA TYR A 112 -3.00 11.70 26.96
C TYR A 112 -3.68 12.25 25.71
N TRP A 113 -3.52 11.53 24.60
CA TRP A 113 -4.22 11.82 23.36
C TRP A 113 -5.64 11.23 23.40
N GLN A 114 -6.62 12.08 23.14
CA GLN A 114 -8.03 11.71 23.10
C GLN A 114 -8.56 11.90 21.68
N SER A 115 -9.20 10.87 21.11
CA SER A 115 -9.89 11.01 19.83
C SER A 115 -11.04 12.01 19.96
N VAL A 116 -11.09 12.99 19.07
CA VAL A 116 -12.13 14.01 19.00
C VAL A 116 -12.95 13.94 17.70
N SER A 117 -12.43 13.24 16.68
CA SER A 117 -13.14 12.97 15.43
C SER A 117 -12.47 11.81 14.69
N SER A 118 -13.24 11.07 13.87
CA SER A 118 -12.72 9.96 13.06
C SER A 118 -13.54 9.74 11.81
N SER A 119 -12.91 9.18 10.77
CA SER A 119 -13.54 8.66 9.56
C SER A 119 -13.02 7.24 9.34
N LEU A 120 -13.95 6.28 9.17
CA LEU A 120 -13.72 4.82 9.30
C LEU A 120 -14.35 4.03 8.14
N SER A 121 -14.11 4.43 6.89
CA SER A 121 -14.77 3.83 5.73
C SER A 121 -14.07 2.55 5.25
N ILE A 122 -14.78 1.44 5.38
CA ILE A 122 -14.28 0.12 4.96
C ILE A 122 -14.33 -0.13 3.44
N ASN A 123 -14.99 0.74 2.67
CA ASN A 123 -15.30 0.53 1.24
C ASN A 123 -14.83 1.67 0.32
N SER A 124 -13.93 2.52 0.81
CA SER A 124 -13.42 3.70 0.12
C SER A 124 -11.88 3.67 0.09
N ASN A 125 -11.26 4.43 -0.80
CA ASN A 125 -9.84 4.79 -0.71
C ASN A 125 -9.58 6.21 -0.21
N VAL A 126 -10.58 6.79 0.44
CA VAL A 126 -10.59 8.17 0.91
C VAL A 126 -11.30 8.24 2.26
N GLU A 127 -10.66 8.93 3.20
CA GLU A 127 -11.23 9.34 4.48
C GLU A 127 -11.23 10.86 4.60
N LEU A 128 -12.29 11.44 5.15
CA LEU A 128 -12.44 12.89 5.29
C LEU A 128 -12.90 13.26 6.70
N ILE A 129 -12.17 14.17 7.34
CA ILE A 129 -12.61 14.82 8.58
C ILE A 129 -12.83 16.30 8.31
N LYS A 130 -13.97 16.81 8.75
CA LYS A 130 -14.26 18.25 8.90
C LYS A 130 -14.62 18.49 10.36
N PHE A 131 -13.82 19.28 11.07
CA PHE A 131 -13.97 19.47 12.51
C PHE A 131 -13.85 20.94 12.90
N LYS A 132 -14.83 21.45 13.65
CA LYS A 132 -14.82 22.80 14.23
C LYS A 132 -14.26 22.74 15.66
N VAL A 133 -13.14 23.40 15.87
CA VAL A 133 -12.39 23.41 17.14
C VAL A 133 -13.21 24.13 18.20
N GLN A 134 -13.55 23.42 19.27
CA GLN A 134 -14.30 23.97 20.42
C GLN A 134 -13.35 24.58 21.46
N ASP A 135 -12.21 23.92 21.68
CA ASP A 135 -11.21 24.33 22.67
C ASP A 135 -9.85 24.51 22.01
N SER A 136 -9.17 25.61 22.29
CA SER A 136 -7.79 25.77 21.87
C SER A 136 -6.90 24.70 22.49
N GLY A 137 -5.88 24.23 21.76
CA GLY A 137 -4.94 23.24 22.27
C GLY A 137 -4.06 22.61 21.22
N ILE A 138 -3.38 21.54 21.62
CA ILE A 138 -2.51 20.75 20.76
C ILE A 138 -3.31 19.57 20.21
N TYR A 139 -3.33 19.47 18.88
CA TYR A 139 -3.98 18.43 18.12
C TYR A 139 -2.97 17.66 17.29
N ARG A 140 -3.33 16.45 16.86
CA ARG A 140 -2.63 15.69 15.82
C ARG A 140 -3.64 14.81 15.09
N TYR A 141 -3.32 14.39 13.88
CA TYR A 141 -4.08 13.33 13.22
C TYR A 141 -3.20 12.12 12.96
N ILE A 142 -3.82 10.95 13.00
CA ILE A 142 -3.16 9.67 12.79
C ILE A 142 -3.92 8.86 11.74
N VAL A 143 -3.17 8.07 10.98
CA VAL A 143 -3.73 7.06 10.08
C VAL A 143 -3.50 5.69 10.69
N LYS A 144 -4.56 4.91 10.84
CA LYS A 144 -4.47 3.52 11.33
C LYS A 144 -4.75 2.57 10.19
N LYS A 145 -4.00 1.47 10.12
CA LYS A 145 -4.30 0.37 9.22
C LYS A 145 -5.03 -0.72 9.99
N TYR A 146 -6.31 -0.93 9.70
CA TYR A 146 -7.12 -1.93 10.39
C TYR A 146 -7.04 -3.30 9.68
N LYS A 147 -7.21 -3.31 8.36
CA LYS A 147 -7.20 -4.54 7.57
C LYS A 147 -6.51 -4.33 6.22
N SER A 148 -5.51 -5.16 5.93
CA SER A 148 -4.90 -5.21 4.60
C SER A 148 -5.85 -5.90 3.62
N SER A 149 -6.07 -5.30 2.45
CA SER A 149 -6.63 -6.05 1.29
C SER A 149 -5.52 -6.68 0.45
N LEU A 150 -4.25 -6.44 0.76
CA LEU A 150 -3.10 -6.89 -0.03
C LEU A 150 -2.64 -8.30 0.35
N PHE A 151 -2.10 -9.04 -0.63
CA PHE A 151 -1.43 -10.35 -0.46
C PHE A 151 0.09 -10.23 -0.69
N GLU A 152 0.86 -11.30 -0.49
CA GLU A 152 2.34 -11.29 -0.46
C GLU A 152 2.99 -10.60 -1.68
N ASN A 153 2.57 -10.97 -2.90
CA ASN A 153 3.08 -10.38 -4.15
C ASN A 153 2.34 -9.09 -4.55
N SER A 154 1.50 -8.48 -3.70
CA SER A 154 0.85 -7.20 -4.01
C SER A 154 1.80 -6.02 -3.82
N VAL A 155 1.72 -5.02 -4.70
CA VAL A 155 2.35 -3.71 -4.47
C VAL A 155 1.67 -3.03 -3.28
N ASP A 156 2.49 -2.50 -2.36
CA ASP A 156 1.98 -1.84 -1.16
C ASP A 156 1.26 -0.53 -1.50
N ASP A 157 0.20 -0.20 -0.78
CA ASP A 157 -0.54 1.05 -0.98
C ASP A 157 0.35 2.27 -0.69
N SER A 158 0.19 3.31 -1.48
CA SER A 158 0.83 4.62 -1.23
C SER A 158 -0.21 5.59 -0.69
N ILE A 159 0.01 6.09 0.52
CA ILE A 159 -0.92 7.01 1.19
C ILE A 159 -0.51 8.48 0.99
N ALA A 160 -1.49 9.37 0.96
CA ALA A 160 -1.31 10.81 1.00
C ALA A 160 -2.29 11.40 2.02
N VAL A 161 -1.78 12.25 2.92
CA VAL A 161 -2.60 12.96 3.89
C VAL A 161 -2.31 14.43 3.82
N THR A 162 -3.36 15.23 3.75
CA THR A 162 -3.31 16.68 3.68
C THR A 162 -4.32 17.26 4.65
N HIS A 163 -4.03 18.45 5.17
CA HIS A 163 -4.95 19.19 6.00
C HIS A 163 -4.95 20.67 5.64
N THR A 164 -6.06 21.33 5.95
CA THR A 164 -6.16 22.79 5.96
C THR A 164 -6.75 23.25 7.28
N VAL A 165 -6.33 24.42 7.73
CA VAL A 165 -6.88 25.10 8.91
C VAL A 165 -7.29 26.49 8.47
N PHE A 166 -8.51 26.89 8.80
CA PHE A 166 -8.99 28.24 8.55
C PHE A 166 -10.01 28.66 9.61
N LYS A 167 -10.17 29.98 9.73
CA LYS A 167 -11.20 30.58 10.57
C LYS A 167 -12.26 31.16 9.63
N GLU A 168 -13.50 30.74 9.77
CA GLU A 168 -14.62 31.44 9.12
C GLU A 168 -14.69 32.86 9.69
N ASN A 169 -14.67 33.84 8.79
CA ASN A 169 -14.84 35.26 9.11
C ASN A 169 -16.29 35.58 9.43
#